data_AF-A0A671LEW0-F1
#
_entry.id   AF-A0A671LEW0-F1
#
_cell.length_a   1.000
_cell.length_b   1.000
_cell.length_c   1.000
_cell.angle_alpha   90.00
_cell.angle_beta   90.00
_cell.angle_gamma   90.00
#
_symmetry.space_group_name_H-M   'P 1'
#
loop_
_entity.id
_entity.type
_entity.pdbx_description
1 polymer ?
#
loop_
_entity_poly.entity_id
_entity_poly.type
_entity_poly.pdbx_seq_one_letter_code
_entity_poly.pdbx_strand_id
1 'polypeptide(L)'
;LFSISIPESDSTGSACHTGSQVECEKAPFVPGYNLAGEGFDVVRMRRKGAFLINVKSHMDNGTCTVCKNRFQGGQIQKLPSAVLDWRPFSRCSKQLSSALHHSQKSMSLTKYTEVLGGEKYFPDLVLNQSPAEAYSNWVKSLHDNPEVISYPIFPLYHLVADPEVSANLKRAVTAYIDENMLSVNHKENQGCSQTPNLDHNCCPMQASCGKLVVMVQRAAGLKADLFTRTDGYVKVWYYLMYEETEVVMDNNDPEWNISYDLGSVEFGHELIFEVWDSDVIYNDMVGRCVVSPERGTHSHSCKLKRGILYFTYNYKSFSCSVTDNSLIKTVYWFNKDCAQ
;
A
#
# COMPACT_ATOMS: atom_id res chain seq x y z
N LEU A 1 -28.22 -7.50 1.01
CA LEU A 1 -28.71 -8.29 -0.13
C LEU A 1 -29.35 -7.33 -1.13
N PHE A 2 -28.60 -6.98 -2.15
CA PHE A 2 -28.93 -5.94 -3.13
C PHE A 2 -28.52 -6.40 -4.53
N SER A 3 -29.18 -5.92 -5.58
CA SER A 3 -28.85 -6.19 -6.98
C SER A 3 -28.18 -4.99 -7.66
N ILE A 4 -27.32 -5.27 -8.64
CA ILE A 4 -26.84 -4.27 -9.61
C ILE A 4 -27.95 -3.99 -10.62
N SER A 5 -28.28 -2.71 -10.83
CA SER A 5 -29.22 -2.25 -11.86
C SER A 5 -28.52 -1.31 -12.84
N ILE A 6 -29.08 -1.21 -14.06
CA ILE A 6 -28.53 -0.41 -15.17
C ILE A 6 -29.35 0.89 -15.28
N PRO A 7 -28.72 2.08 -15.37
CA PRO A 7 -29.42 3.35 -15.53
C PRO A 7 -30.00 3.51 -16.95
N GLU A 8 -31.11 4.25 -17.08
CA GLU A 8 -31.76 4.51 -18.36
C GLU A 8 -31.16 5.71 -19.13
N SER A 9 -30.92 5.46 -20.42
CA SER A 9 -30.82 6.37 -21.58
C SER A 9 -30.26 7.79 -21.44
N ASP A 10 -29.25 8.07 -22.27
CA ASP A 10 -29.39 9.14 -23.29
C ASP A 10 -28.66 8.77 -24.59
N SER A 11 -29.21 9.17 -25.73
CA SER A 11 -28.91 8.59 -27.05
C SER A 11 -27.88 9.38 -27.86
N THR A 12 -26.75 8.75 -28.22
CA THR A 12 -25.97 9.07 -29.44
C THR A 12 -24.87 8.03 -29.66
N GLY A 13 -24.87 7.35 -30.82
CA GLY A 13 -23.78 6.44 -31.24
C GLY A 13 -24.02 4.96 -30.97
N SER A 14 -25.14 4.41 -31.45
CA SER A 14 -25.43 2.97 -31.35
C SER A 14 -24.47 2.12 -32.18
N ALA A 15 -23.43 1.57 -31.53
CA ALA A 15 -22.65 0.44 -32.05
C ALA A 15 -23.43 -0.89 -32.01
N CYS A 16 -24.73 -0.84 -31.72
CA CYS A 16 -25.62 -1.99 -31.54
C CYS A 16 -26.83 -1.89 -32.48
N HIS A 17 -27.32 -3.05 -32.91
CA HIS A 17 -28.49 -3.22 -33.78
C HIS A 17 -29.30 -4.46 -33.38
N THR A 18 -30.52 -4.56 -33.91
CA THR A 18 -31.34 -5.77 -33.75
C THR A 18 -30.85 -6.86 -34.68
N GLY A 19 -30.36 -7.96 -34.12
CA GLY A 19 -29.86 -9.13 -34.84
C GLY A 19 -30.96 -10.15 -35.13
N SER A 20 -30.73 -10.94 -36.17
CA SER A 20 -31.57 -12.10 -36.53
C SER A 20 -31.28 -13.32 -35.64
N GLN A 21 -32.22 -14.26 -35.47
CA GLN A 21 -32.01 -15.48 -34.67
C GLN A 21 -30.66 -16.18 -34.93
N VAL A 22 -30.28 -16.36 -36.20
CA VAL A 22 -29.01 -17.02 -36.59
C VAL A 22 -27.77 -16.22 -36.13
N GLU A 23 -27.86 -14.88 -36.17
CA GLU A 23 -26.82 -13.98 -35.67
C GLU A 23 -26.75 -14.03 -34.13
N CYS A 24 -27.91 -14.05 -33.47
CA CYS A 24 -28.05 -14.18 -32.02
C CYS A 24 -27.51 -15.50 -31.46
N GLU A 25 -27.76 -16.62 -32.15
CA GLU A 25 -27.24 -17.93 -31.75
C GLU A 25 -25.70 -18.00 -31.92
N LYS A 26 -25.19 -17.45 -33.04
CA LYS A 26 -23.76 -17.47 -33.38
C LYS A 26 -22.90 -16.49 -32.57
N ALA A 27 -23.43 -15.33 -32.18
CA ALA A 27 -22.66 -14.32 -31.45
C ALA A 27 -22.33 -14.78 -30.01
N PRO A 28 -21.11 -14.57 -29.51
CA PRO A 28 -20.80 -14.71 -28.09
C PRO A 28 -21.44 -13.57 -27.29
N PHE A 29 -21.59 -13.74 -25.97
CA PHE A 29 -21.96 -12.63 -25.09
C PHE A 29 -20.83 -11.60 -24.96
N VAL A 30 -21.19 -10.35 -24.70
CA VAL A 30 -20.19 -9.32 -24.35
C VAL A 30 -19.41 -9.67 -23.07
N PRO A 31 -18.12 -9.30 -22.96
CA PRO A 31 -17.34 -9.45 -21.74
C PRO A 31 -18.04 -8.85 -20.53
N GLY A 32 -18.07 -9.58 -19.41
CA GLY A 32 -18.71 -9.14 -18.16
C GLY A 32 -20.25 -9.15 -18.14
N TYR A 33 -20.95 -9.71 -19.13
CA TYR A 33 -22.42 -9.76 -19.17
C TYR A 33 -23.07 -10.36 -17.91
N ASN A 34 -22.36 -11.26 -17.22
CA ASN A 34 -22.80 -11.96 -16.02
C ASN A 34 -22.40 -11.26 -14.71
N LEU A 35 -21.80 -10.07 -14.75
CA LEU A 35 -21.48 -9.28 -13.55
C LEU A 35 -22.71 -8.55 -13.00
N ALA A 36 -23.65 -8.17 -13.87
CA ALA A 36 -24.91 -7.57 -13.47
C ALA A 36 -25.81 -8.60 -12.75
N GLY A 37 -26.62 -8.12 -11.80
CA GLY A 37 -27.61 -8.96 -11.12
C GLY A 37 -27.10 -9.85 -10.00
N GLU A 38 -25.79 -9.90 -9.71
CA GLU A 38 -25.29 -10.64 -8.57
C GLU A 38 -25.71 -9.99 -7.24
N GLY A 39 -26.12 -10.81 -6.27
CA GLY A 39 -26.52 -10.37 -4.94
C GLY A 39 -25.32 -9.90 -4.10
N PHE A 40 -25.41 -8.68 -3.57
CA PHE A 40 -24.39 -8.08 -2.71
C PHE A 40 -24.82 -7.90 -1.25
N ASP A 41 -23.89 -8.13 -0.33
CA ASP A 41 -24.03 -7.96 1.12
C ASP A 41 -23.24 -6.73 1.58
N VAL A 42 -23.93 -5.58 1.65
CA VAL A 42 -23.34 -4.27 1.98
C VAL A 42 -22.72 -4.22 3.37
N VAL A 43 -23.15 -5.07 4.30
CA VAL A 43 -22.60 -5.06 5.67
C VAL A 43 -21.26 -5.79 5.71
N ARG A 44 -21.12 -6.86 4.92
CA ARG A 44 -19.86 -7.62 4.78
C ARG A 44 -19.00 -7.18 3.58
N MET A 45 -19.48 -6.22 2.80
CA MET A 45 -18.92 -5.78 1.50
C MET A 45 -18.53 -6.95 0.58
N ARG A 46 -19.41 -7.95 0.45
CA ARG A 46 -19.14 -9.18 -0.32
C ARG A 46 -20.27 -9.57 -1.27
N ARG A 47 -19.87 -9.99 -2.46
CA ARG A 47 -20.69 -10.73 -3.43
C ARG A 47 -21.14 -12.08 -2.86
N LYS A 48 -22.32 -12.58 -3.26
CA LYS A 48 -22.95 -13.81 -2.73
C LYS A 48 -22.98 -15.00 -3.70
N GLY A 49 -22.58 -14.84 -4.96
CA GLY A 49 -22.66 -15.91 -5.97
C GLY A 49 -24.08 -16.27 -6.42
N ALA A 50 -25.10 -15.53 -5.98
CA ALA A 50 -26.50 -15.75 -6.32
C ALA A 50 -27.00 -14.63 -7.23
N PHE A 51 -27.63 -14.97 -8.35
CA PHE A 51 -28.09 -14.02 -9.37
C PHE A 51 -29.58 -13.78 -9.28
N LEU A 52 -29.97 -12.51 -9.25
CA LEU A 52 -31.32 -12.04 -8.94
C LEU A 52 -32.12 -11.63 -10.18
N ILE A 53 -31.44 -11.47 -11.33
CA ILE A 53 -32.04 -11.21 -12.63
C ILE A 53 -31.51 -12.22 -13.65
N ASN A 54 -32.33 -12.53 -14.67
CA ASN A 54 -31.93 -13.45 -15.73
C ASN A 54 -31.01 -12.75 -16.75
N VAL A 55 -29.70 -12.88 -16.55
CA VAL A 55 -28.66 -12.39 -17.48
C VAL A 55 -28.34 -13.39 -18.61
N LYS A 56 -29.08 -14.50 -18.74
CA LYS A 56 -28.91 -15.51 -19.80
C LYS A 56 -29.98 -15.42 -20.90
N SER A 57 -31.17 -14.91 -20.58
CA SER A 57 -32.16 -14.52 -21.59
C SER A 57 -31.58 -13.40 -22.45
N HIS A 58 -31.57 -13.60 -23.76
CA HIS A 58 -30.94 -12.72 -24.73
C HIS A 58 -31.73 -12.59 -26.04
N MET A 59 -32.88 -13.27 -26.16
CA MET A 59 -33.67 -13.32 -27.38
C MET A 59 -35.15 -13.21 -27.02
N ASP A 60 -35.87 -12.35 -27.73
CA ASP A 60 -37.32 -12.20 -27.66
C ASP A 60 -37.90 -12.23 -29.08
N ASN A 61 -38.98 -12.99 -29.26
CA ASN A 61 -39.65 -13.22 -30.56
C ASN A 61 -38.69 -13.54 -31.74
N GLY A 62 -37.59 -14.26 -31.48
CA GLY A 62 -36.58 -14.63 -32.49
C GLY A 62 -35.58 -13.53 -32.86
N THR A 63 -35.53 -12.44 -32.09
CA THR A 63 -34.61 -11.29 -32.29
C THR A 63 -33.84 -10.98 -31.01
N CYS A 64 -32.66 -10.36 -31.15
CA CYS A 64 -31.85 -9.93 -30.01
C CYS A 64 -31.13 -8.62 -30.28
N THR A 65 -30.58 -8.00 -29.23
CA THR A 65 -29.63 -6.89 -29.39
C THR A 65 -28.20 -7.42 -29.52
N VAL A 66 -27.55 -7.08 -30.64
CA VAL A 66 -26.12 -7.34 -30.87
C VAL A 66 -25.35 -6.03 -31.00
N CYS A 67 -24.10 -6.04 -30.58
CA CYS A 67 -23.20 -4.90 -30.52
C CYS A 67 -21.85 -5.23 -31.15
N LYS A 68 -21.28 -4.26 -31.87
CA LYS A 68 -19.93 -4.36 -32.44
C LYS A 68 -18.89 -3.91 -31.42
N ASN A 69 -18.15 -4.87 -30.85
CA ASN A 69 -17.11 -4.57 -29.87
C ASN A 69 -15.81 -4.11 -30.55
N ARG A 70 -15.60 -2.78 -30.58
CA ARG A 70 -14.40 -2.15 -31.15
C ARG A 70 -13.07 -2.57 -30.50
N PHE A 71 -13.08 -3.05 -29.26
CA PHE A 71 -11.85 -3.44 -28.55
C PHE A 71 -11.43 -4.89 -28.81
N GLN A 72 -12.34 -5.72 -29.34
CA GLN A 72 -12.07 -7.08 -29.81
C GLN A 72 -12.22 -7.16 -31.34
N GLY A 73 -11.47 -6.30 -32.06
CA GLY A 73 -11.41 -6.31 -33.53
C GLY A 73 -12.71 -5.96 -34.27
N GLY A 74 -13.73 -5.47 -33.57
CA GLY A 74 -15.06 -5.26 -34.15
C GLY A 74 -15.90 -6.54 -34.23
N GLN A 75 -15.66 -7.54 -33.38
CA GLN A 75 -16.50 -8.72 -33.25
C GLN A 75 -17.96 -8.33 -32.90
N ILE A 76 -18.93 -9.03 -33.49
CA ILE A 76 -20.35 -8.92 -33.14
C ILE A 76 -20.63 -9.79 -31.92
N GLN A 77 -21.21 -9.20 -30.87
CA GLN A 77 -21.48 -9.82 -29.58
C GLN A 77 -22.89 -9.51 -29.11
N LYS A 78 -23.57 -10.43 -28.43
CA LYS A 78 -24.95 -10.24 -27.97
C LYS A 78 -25.03 -9.73 -26.53
N LEU A 79 -26.09 -8.96 -26.27
CA LEU A 79 -26.46 -8.52 -24.94
C LEU A 79 -27.53 -9.44 -24.33
N PRO A 80 -27.56 -9.63 -23.01
CA PRO A 80 -28.76 -10.11 -22.32
C PRO A 80 -29.93 -9.14 -22.51
N SER A 81 -31.16 -9.64 -22.58
CA SER A 81 -32.37 -8.83 -22.75
C SER A 81 -32.61 -7.82 -21.62
N ALA A 82 -32.00 -8.04 -20.44
CA ALA A 82 -32.03 -7.12 -19.31
C ALA A 82 -31.01 -5.97 -19.39
N VAL A 83 -30.13 -5.95 -20.41
CA VAL A 83 -29.08 -4.94 -20.59
C VAL A 83 -29.51 -3.93 -21.66
N LEU A 84 -29.92 -2.74 -21.22
CA LEU A 84 -30.43 -1.69 -22.12
C LEU A 84 -29.33 -0.80 -22.71
N ASP A 85 -28.27 -0.53 -21.95
CA ASP A 85 -27.18 0.36 -22.36
C ASP A 85 -25.81 -0.28 -22.10
N TRP A 86 -25.12 -0.65 -23.18
CA TRP A 86 -23.76 -1.21 -23.14
C TRP A 86 -22.80 -0.27 -23.86
N ARG A 87 -21.89 0.35 -23.09
CA ARG A 87 -20.92 1.33 -23.62
C ARG A 87 -19.49 0.89 -23.33
N PRO A 88 -18.73 0.46 -24.35
CA PRO A 88 -17.34 0.09 -24.15
C PRO A 88 -16.46 1.34 -24.13
N PHE A 89 -15.72 1.57 -23.03
CA PHE A 89 -14.80 2.70 -22.85
C PHE A 89 -13.37 2.24 -22.52
N SER A 90 -12.37 3.03 -22.89
CA SER A 90 -10.94 2.72 -22.70
C SER A 90 -10.13 3.92 -22.18
N ARG A 91 -10.76 4.80 -21.40
CA ARG A 91 -10.09 5.95 -20.76
C ARG A 91 -9.52 5.54 -19.41
N CYS A 92 -8.29 5.04 -19.42
CA CYS A 92 -7.53 4.72 -18.21
C CYS A 92 -6.45 5.78 -17.98
N SER A 93 -6.58 6.61 -16.94
CA SER A 93 -5.53 7.55 -16.54
C SER A 93 -4.55 6.87 -15.58
N LYS A 94 -3.26 7.19 -15.70
CA LYS A 94 -2.20 6.72 -14.79
C LYS A 94 -2.19 7.56 -13.51
N GLN A 95 -3.28 7.53 -12.75
CA GLN A 95 -3.46 8.30 -11.52
C GLN A 95 -3.65 7.38 -10.32
N LEU A 96 -2.73 7.46 -9.36
CA LEU A 96 -2.87 6.78 -8.08
C LEU A 96 -3.68 7.67 -7.13
N SER A 97 -4.92 7.28 -6.84
CA SER A 97 -5.67 7.87 -5.74
C SER A 97 -5.23 7.23 -4.42
N SER A 98 -5.07 8.06 -3.38
CA SER A 98 -4.84 7.58 -2.01
C SER A 98 -5.74 8.36 -1.06
N ALA A 99 -6.32 7.65 -0.10
CA ALA A 99 -7.18 8.21 0.93
C ALA A 99 -6.61 7.83 2.31
N LEU A 100 -6.44 8.84 3.17
CA LEU A 100 -6.12 8.62 4.58
C LEU A 100 -7.43 8.50 5.36
N HIS A 101 -7.51 7.46 6.20
CA HIS A 101 -8.72 7.05 6.86
C HIS A 101 -8.45 6.92 8.37
N HIS A 102 -9.05 7.78 9.19
CA HIS A 102 -8.60 7.98 10.58
C HIS A 102 -9.32 7.14 11.64
N SER A 103 -10.07 6.10 11.26
CA SER A 103 -10.86 5.28 12.22
C SER A 103 -11.01 3.83 11.78
N GLN A 104 -11.30 2.90 12.71
CA GLN A 104 -11.64 1.51 12.35
C GLN A 104 -12.84 1.38 11.40
N LYS A 105 -13.75 2.36 11.38
CA LYS A 105 -14.87 2.44 10.41
C LYS A 105 -14.45 2.83 9.00
N SER A 106 -13.21 3.30 8.82
CA SER A 106 -12.66 3.74 7.54
C SER A 106 -11.34 3.03 7.17
N MET A 107 -10.70 2.35 8.12
CA MET A 107 -9.35 1.81 7.96
C MET A 107 -9.16 0.43 8.62
N SER A 108 -9.12 -0.61 7.80
CA SER A 108 -8.28 -1.78 8.08
C SER A 108 -6.89 -1.49 7.50
N LEU A 109 -5.89 -1.26 8.36
CA LEU A 109 -4.48 -1.20 7.95
C LEU A 109 -3.93 -2.60 7.66
N THR A 110 -4.47 -3.23 6.62
CA THR A 110 -3.74 -4.22 5.84
C THR A 110 -3.49 -3.59 4.48
N LYS A 111 -2.24 -3.57 4.03
CA LYS A 111 -1.85 -3.05 2.71
C LYS A 111 -2.23 -4.06 1.63
N TYR A 112 -3.53 -4.24 1.38
CA TYR A 112 -4.03 -5.05 0.29
C TYR A 112 -4.27 -4.19 -0.95
N THR A 113 -3.44 -4.38 -1.97
CA THR A 113 -3.77 -3.89 -3.32
C THR A 113 -4.69 -4.94 -3.96
N GLU A 114 -6.00 -4.72 -3.93
CA GLU A 114 -6.94 -5.55 -4.68
C GLU A 114 -6.97 -5.08 -6.13
N VAL A 115 -6.44 -5.90 -7.04
CA VAL A 115 -6.52 -5.66 -8.49
C VAL A 115 -7.82 -6.28 -8.99
N LEU A 116 -8.77 -5.42 -9.39
CA LEU A 116 -10.05 -5.82 -9.94
C LEU A 116 -9.96 -5.95 -11.47
N GLY A 117 -10.27 -7.14 -11.98
CA GLY A 117 -10.27 -7.43 -13.41
C GLY A 117 -8.88 -7.51 -14.05
N GLY A 118 -8.91 -7.71 -15.36
CA GLY A 118 -7.76 -8.07 -16.16
C GLY A 118 -7.31 -9.50 -15.87
N GLU A 119 -6.21 -9.90 -16.50
CA GLU A 119 -5.55 -11.15 -16.18
C GLU A 119 -4.85 -11.02 -14.82
N LYS A 120 -5.04 -12.00 -13.93
CA LYS A 120 -4.70 -11.93 -12.49
C LYS A 120 -3.18 -11.85 -12.17
N TYR A 121 -2.33 -11.67 -13.18
CA TYR A 121 -0.88 -11.57 -13.05
C TYR A 121 -0.43 -10.20 -12.53
N PHE A 122 -0.70 -9.93 -11.25
CA PHE A 122 0.04 -8.97 -10.44
C PHE A 122 0.24 -9.46 -8.99
N PRO A 123 1.11 -10.46 -8.77
CA PRO A 123 1.85 -10.62 -7.52
C PRO A 123 3.36 -10.44 -7.76
N ASP A 124 3.92 -9.42 -7.10
CA ASP A 124 5.34 -9.03 -7.12
C ASP A 124 5.92 -8.59 -8.48
N LEU A 125 7.04 -7.86 -8.43
CA LEU A 125 7.74 -7.40 -9.62
C LEU A 125 8.15 -8.62 -10.46
N VAL A 126 7.60 -8.73 -11.68
CA VAL A 126 8.13 -9.63 -12.71
C VAL A 126 9.56 -9.19 -12.99
N LEU A 127 10.54 -9.90 -12.43
CA LEU A 127 11.97 -9.56 -12.46
C LEU A 127 12.55 -9.40 -13.89
N ASN A 128 11.80 -9.85 -14.90
CA ASN A 128 12.18 -9.89 -16.31
C ASN A 128 11.35 -8.95 -17.21
N GLN A 129 10.47 -8.08 -16.68
CA GLN A 129 9.68 -7.13 -17.47
C GLN A 129 9.71 -5.72 -16.87
N SER A 130 9.67 -4.69 -17.72
CA SER A 130 9.55 -3.31 -17.22
C SER A 130 8.15 -3.10 -16.58
N PRO A 131 8.04 -2.37 -15.45
CA PRO A 131 6.75 -2.10 -14.82
C PRO A 131 5.73 -1.41 -15.74
N ALA A 132 6.22 -0.66 -16.74
CA ALA A 132 5.39 0.02 -17.74
C ALA A 132 4.79 -0.95 -18.77
N GLU A 133 5.52 -1.98 -19.19
CA GLU A 133 5.02 -3.03 -20.09
C GLU A 133 4.00 -3.93 -19.39
N ALA A 134 4.30 -4.38 -18.17
CA ALA A 134 3.39 -5.19 -17.36
C ALA A 134 2.04 -4.47 -17.14
N TYR A 135 2.07 -3.18 -16.76
CA TYR A 135 0.87 -2.34 -16.68
C TYR A 135 0.13 -2.25 -18.03
N SER A 136 0.84 -2.02 -19.13
CA SER A 136 0.23 -1.86 -20.45
C SER A 136 -0.41 -3.14 -20.98
N ASN A 137 0.13 -4.30 -20.60
CA ASN A 137 -0.43 -5.62 -20.94
C ASN A 137 -1.65 -5.93 -20.06
N TRP A 138 -1.59 -5.66 -18.75
CA TRP A 138 -2.76 -5.77 -17.87
C TRP A 138 -3.91 -4.86 -18.33
N VAL A 139 -3.66 -3.59 -18.68
CA VAL A 139 -4.70 -2.68 -19.21
C VAL A 139 -5.35 -3.22 -20.49
N LYS A 140 -4.60 -3.88 -21.38
CA LYS A 140 -5.18 -4.54 -22.58
C LYS A 140 -6.08 -5.73 -22.20
N SER A 141 -5.68 -6.52 -21.20
CA SER A 141 -6.44 -7.70 -20.75
C SER A 141 -7.82 -7.39 -20.14
N LEU A 142 -8.05 -6.14 -19.72
CA LEU A 142 -9.35 -5.65 -19.23
C LEU A 142 -10.44 -5.68 -20.32
N HIS A 143 -10.08 -5.68 -21.60
CA HIS A 143 -11.07 -5.81 -22.69
C HIS A 143 -11.73 -7.19 -22.71
N ASP A 144 -10.99 -8.23 -22.28
CA ASP A 144 -11.46 -9.62 -22.26
C ASP A 144 -12.00 -10.01 -20.87
N ASN A 145 -11.38 -9.47 -19.81
CA ASN A 145 -11.68 -9.76 -18.41
C ASN A 145 -12.06 -8.48 -17.62
N PRO A 146 -13.18 -7.81 -17.94
CA PRO A 146 -13.65 -6.66 -17.16
C PRO A 146 -14.14 -7.10 -15.78
N GLU A 147 -14.16 -6.17 -14.82
CA GLU A 147 -14.66 -6.35 -13.46
C GLU A 147 -15.38 -5.08 -12.99
N VAL A 148 -16.26 -5.21 -12.00
CA VAL A 148 -17.10 -4.09 -11.51
C VAL A 148 -16.30 -3.14 -10.62
N ILE A 149 -15.98 -1.95 -11.14
CA ILE A 149 -15.26 -0.89 -10.41
C ILE A 149 -16.21 -0.08 -9.50
N SER A 150 -17.39 0.27 -10.01
CA SER A 150 -18.43 0.99 -9.25
C SER A 150 -19.81 0.65 -9.82
N TYR A 151 -20.83 0.63 -8.95
CA TYR A 151 -22.19 0.26 -9.33
C TYR A 151 -23.21 0.80 -8.32
N PRO A 152 -24.43 1.14 -8.77
CA PRO A 152 -25.55 1.43 -7.88
C PRO A 152 -26.12 0.11 -7.30
N ILE A 153 -26.56 0.17 -6.05
CA ILE A 153 -26.88 -0.99 -5.21
C ILE A 153 -28.36 -0.92 -4.80
N PHE A 154 -29.22 -1.79 -5.33
CA PHE A 154 -30.68 -1.72 -5.15
C PHE A 154 -31.24 -2.81 -4.22
N PRO A 155 -32.12 -2.48 -3.25
CA PRO A 155 -32.59 -3.46 -2.27
C PRO A 155 -33.41 -4.60 -2.89
N LEU A 156 -33.19 -5.84 -2.43
CA LEU A 156 -33.84 -7.04 -2.97
C LEU A 156 -35.38 -6.96 -3.00
N TYR A 157 -36.00 -6.31 -2.02
CA TYR A 157 -37.47 -6.18 -1.95
C TYR A 157 -38.09 -5.30 -3.06
N HIS A 158 -37.30 -4.52 -3.81
CA HIS A 158 -37.78 -3.83 -5.02
C HIS A 158 -38.00 -4.78 -6.21
N LEU A 159 -37.41 -5.99 -6.19
CA LEU A 159 -37.61 -7.00 -7.25
C LEU A 159 -38.84 -7.89 -7.02
N VAL A 160 -39.52 -7.72 -5.89
CA VAL A 160 -40.68 -8.54 -5.51
C VAL A 160 -41.96 -7.82 -5.91
N ALA A 161 -42.71 -8.40 -6.85
CA ALA A 161 -43.97 -7.84 -7.34
C ALA A 161 -45.12 -7.95 -6.32
N ASP A 162 -45.10 -8.96 -5.44
CA ASP A 162 -46.08 -9.13 -4.38
C ASP A 162 -45.87 -8.10 -3.25
N PRO A 163 -46.87 -7.25 -2.92
CA PRO A 163 -46.70 -6.20 -1.91
C PRO A 163 -46.45 -6.72 -0.49
N GLU A 164 -47.04 -7.85 -0.11
CA GLU A 164 -46.91 -8.42 1.24
C GLU A 164 -45.54 -9.07 1.42
N VAL A 165 -45.10 -9.87 0.43
CA VAL A 165 -43.76 -10.46 0.41
C VAL A 165 -42.69 -9.37 0.32
N SER A 166 -42.91 -8.31 -0.47
CA SER A 166 -42.01 -7.15 -0.54
C SER A 166 -41.90 -6.44 0.83
N ALA A 167 -43.03 -6.18 1.51
CA ALA A 167 -43.03 -5.53 2.82
C ALA A 167 -42.35 -6.39 3.91
N ASN A 168 -42.60 -7.71 3.90
CA ASN A 168 -41.96 -8.64 4.83
C ASN A 168 -40.44 -8.76 4.56
N LEU A 169 -40.03 -8.81 3.30
CA LEU A 169 -38.62 -8.84 2.91
C LEU A 169 -37.90 -7.52 3.22
N LYS A 170 -38.58 -6.38 3.07
CA LYS A 170 -38.08 -5.07 3.52
C LYS A 170 -37.76 -5.09 5.02
N ARG A 171 -38.70 -5.58 5.84
CA ARG A 171 -38.50 -5.71 7.30
C ARG A 171 -37.30 -6.60 7.63
N ALA A 172 -37.17 -7.76 6.96
CA ALA A 172 -36.06 -8.69 7.18
C ALA A 172 -34.69 -8.12 6.73
N VAL A 173 -34.63 -7.40 5.60
CA VAL A 173 -33.40 -6.75 5.12
C VAL A 173 -32.98 -5.60 6.02
N THR A 174 -33.92 -4.78 6.50
CA THR A 174 -33.64 -3.72 7.48
C THR A 174 -33.12 -4.31 8.80
N ALA A 175 -33.83 -5.29 9.38
CA ALA A 175 -33.39 -5.96 10.60
C ALA A 175 -31.98 -6.56 10.48
N TYR A 176 -31.68 -7.26 9.38
CA TYR A 176 -30.34 -7.78 9.12
C TYR A 176 -29.26 -6.69 9.07
N ILE A 177 -29.55 -5.53 8.46
CA ILE A 177 -28.60 -4.41 8.42
C ILE A 177 -28.39 -3.86 9.82
N ASP A 178 -29.47 -3.61 10.57
CA ASP A 178 -29.43 -3.02 11.91
C ASP A 178 -28.72 -3.94 12.92
N GLU A 179 -29.01 -5.24 12.92
CA GLU A 179 -28.37 -6.27 13.75
C GLU A 179 -26.87 -6.42 13.48
N ASN A 180 -26.43 -6.16 12.24
CA ASN A 180 -25.04 -6.28 11.83
C ASN A 180 -24.33 -4.90 11.71
N MET A 181 -24.98 -3.80 12.10
CA MET A 181 -24.32 -2.50 12.19
C MET A 181 -23.21 -2.55 13.25
N LEU A 182 -22.01 -2.12 12.86
CA LEU A 182 -20.91 -1.94 13.81
C LEU A 182 -21.31 -0.89 14.85
N SER A 183 -21.55 -1.35 16.07
CA SER A 183 -21.83 -0.50 17.22
C SER A 183 -20.64 0.43 17.45
N VAL A 184 -20.89 1.74 17.26
CA VAL A 184 -19.93 2.74 17.70
C VAL A 184 -20.05 2.78 19.22
N ASN A 185 -19.14 2.11 19.91
CA ASN A 185 -18.92 2.38 21.32
C ASN A 185 -18.42 3.82 21.43
N HIS A 186 -19.36 4.74 21.64
CA HIS A 186 -19.12 6.09 22.15
C HIS A 186 -18.66 5.98 23.63
N LYS A 187 -17.49 5.36 23.83
CA LYS A 187 -16.48 5.90 24.74
C LYS A 187 -15.72 6.94 23.92
N GLU A 188 -16.38 8.01 23.49
CA GLU A 188 -16.44 9.23 24.30
C GLU A 188 -15.13 9.42 25.05
N ASN A 189 -14.25 10.19 24.40
CA ASN A 189 -13.27 11.04 25.05
C ASN A 189 -12.59 10.44 26.29
N GLN A 190 -11.93 9.29 26.12
CA GLN A 190 -10.54 9.23 26.55
C GLN A 190 -9.72 10.17 25.64
N GLY A 191 -10.01 11.47 25.76
CA GLY A 191 -9.05 12.50 25.38
C GLY A 191 -7.78 12.14 26.13
N CYS A 192 -6.67 12.11 25.39
CA CYS A 192 -5.44 11.49 25.86
C CYS A 192 -5.16 11.94 27.30
N SER A 193 -4.86 10.99 28.21
CA SER A 193 -4.41 11.34 29.56
C SER A 193 -3.41 12.48 29.47
N GLN A 194 -3.46 13.45 30.41
CA GLN A 194 -2.76 14.75 30.31
C GLN A 194 -1.23 14.67 30.42
N THR A 195 -0.64 13.81 29.61
CA THR A 195 0.78 13.68 29.31
C THR A 195 1.07 14.61 28.13
N PRO A 196 1.98 15.58 28.27
CA PRO A 196 2.49 16.31 27.11
C PRO A 196 3.11 15.32 26.11
N ASN A 197 3.16 15.71 24.83
CA ASN A 197 3.76 14.95 23.71
C ASN A 197 2.89 13.85 23.05
N LEU A 198 1.56 14.02 23.02
CA LEU A 198 0.65 13.18 22.23
C LEU A 198 -0.08 13.99 21.15
N ASP A 199 -0.30 13.39 19.98
CA ASP A 199 -1.03 13.95 18.85
C ASP A 199 -2.55 13.83 19.05
N HIS A 200 -3.34 14.31 18.09
CA HIS A 200 -4.80 14.23 18.16
C HIS A 200 -5.35 12.79 18.17
N ASN A 201 -4.55 11.79 17.79
CA ASN A 201 -4.87 10.36 17.80
C ASN A 201 -4.25 9.63 19.01
N CYS A 202 -3.72 10.36 20.00
CA CYS A 202 -2.93 9.83 21.13
C CYS A 202 -1.68 9.03 20.73
N CYS A 203 -1.12 9.30 19.55
CA CYS A 203 0.19 8.83 19.12
C CYS A 203 1.28 9.79 19.63
N PRO A 204 2.45 9.33 20.10
CA PRO A 204 3.55 10.23 20.43
C PRO A 204 3.93 11.13 19.26
N MET A 205 3.88 12.46 19.44
CA MET A 205 4.24 13.41 18.36
C MET A 205 5.73 13.39 18.02
N GLN A 206 6.54 12.76 18.86
CA GLN A 206 7.97 12.62 18.70
C GLN A 206 8.32 11.13 18.73
N ALA A 207 9.16 10.69 17.79
CA ALA A 207 10.06 9.58 18.06
C ALA A 207 10.79 9.89 19.38
N SER A 208 10.89 8.94 20.31
CA SER A 208 11.42 9.27 21.63
C SER A 208 12.83 9.85 21.48
N CYS A 209 13.02 11.11 21.87
CA CYS A 209 14.37 11.65 21.93
C CYS A 209 15.12 10.96 23.08
N GLY A 210 16.41 10.75 22.89
CA GLY A 210 17.25 10.19 23.91
C GLY A 210 18.68 10.63 23.74
N LYS A 211 19.45 10.47 24.80
CA LYS A 211 20.89 10.69 24.75
C LYS A 211 21.57 9.42 24.27
N LEU A 212 22.30 9.47 23.16
CA LEU A 212 23.08 8.36 22.64
C LEU A 212 24.57 8.63 22.85
N VAL A 213 25.21 7.79 23.67
CA VAL A 213 26.67 7.81 23.88
C VAL A 213 27.24 6.51 23.34
N VAL A 214 28.27 6.61 22.51
CA VAL A 214 28.90 5.47 21.82
C VAL A 214 30.38 5.40 22.19
N MET A 215 30.83 4.27 22.72
CA MET A 215 32.22 3.99 23.02
C MET A 215 32.80 3.00 22.00
N VAL A 216 33.76 3.46 21.19
CA VAL A 216 34.57 2.61 20.32
C VAL A 216 35.75 2.11 21.15
N GLN A 217 35.79 0.80 21.43
CA GLN A 217 36.77 0.24 22.37
C GLN A 217 38.04 -0.16 21.62
N ARG A 218 37.97 -1.23 20.82
CA ARG A 218 39.10 -1.80 20.10
C ARG A 218 38.63 -2.65 18.93
N ALA A 219 39.54 -2.99 18.03
CA ALA A 219 39.35 -4.09 17.09
C ALA A 219 40.40 -5.18 17.33
N ALA A 220 40.14 -6.37 16.79
CA ALA A 220 41.08 -7.49 16.84
C ALA A 220 41.14 -8.23 15.49
N GLY A 221 42.35 -8.64 15.10
CA GLY A 221 42.61 -9.38 13.87
C GLY A 221 42.25 -8.61 12.59
N LEU A 222 42.40 -7.29 12.58
CA LEU A 222 42.32 -6.50 11.33
C LEU A 222 43.41 -6.95 10.37
N LYS A 223 43.10 -6.90 9.07
CA LYS A 223 44.04 -7.27 8.00
C LYS A 223 43.57 -6.76 6.64
N ALA A 224 43.51 -5.45 6.41
CA ALA A 224 43.24 -4.96 5.04
C ALA A 224 44.46 -5.25 4.14
N ASP A 225 45.65 -5.02 4.67
CA ASP A 225 46.91 -5.22 3.97
C ASP A 225 47.35 -6.66 3.69
N LEU A 226 48.17 -6.78 2.63
CA LEU A 226 48.84 -8.02 2.21
C LEU A 226 50.23 -8.21 2.84
N PHE A 227 50.95 -7.12 3.15
CA PHE A 227 52.37 -7.14 3.55
C PHE A 227 52.69 -6.30 4.79
N THR A 228 51.91 -5.25 5.06
CA THR A 228 51.98 -4.35 6.21
C THR A 228 50.90 -4.71 7.24
N ARG A 229 50.86 -3.98 8.37
CA ARG A 229 49.75 -4.04 9.32
C ARG A 229 48.83 -2.84 9.08
N THR A 230 47.57 -3.01 9.43
CA THR A 230 46.51 -2.00 9.23
C THR A 230 46.75 -0.73 10.05
N ASP A 231 46.61 0.43 9.41
CA ASP A 231 46.53 1.77 9.96
C ASP A 231 45.05 2.09 10.28
N GLY A 232 44.55 1.50 11.36
CA GLY A 232 43.12 1.35 11.60
C GLY A 232 42.41 2.59 12.17
N TYR A 233 41.24 2.91 11.64
CA TYR A 233 40.31 3.90 12.20
C TYR A 233 38.83 3.54 11.97
N VAL A 234 37.92 4.19 12.71
CA VAL A 234 36.48 3.89 12.71
C VAL A 234 35.66 5.15 12.49
N LYS A 235 34.71 5.07 11.54
CA LYS A 235 33.66 6.06 11.32
C LYS A 235 32.36 5.59 11.97
N VAL A 236 31.73 6.46 12.74
CA VAL A 236 30.47 6.20 13.46
C VAL A 236 29.38 7.08 12.87
N TRP A 237 28.27 6.47 12.44
CA TRP A 237 27.13 7.17 11.89
C TRP A 237 25.85 6.85 12.66
N TYR A 238 25.04 7.87 12.92
CA TYR A 238 23.67 7.71 13.41
C TYR A 238 22.78 8.77 12.76
N TYR A 239 21.87 8.35 11.88
CA TYR A 239 21.07 9.26 11.03
C TYR A 239 21.96 10.24 10.24
N LEU A 240 21.93 11.55 10.57
CA LEU A 240 22.75 12.60 9.95
C LEU A 240 24.01 12.94 10.77
N MET A 241 24.25 12.28 11.90
CA MET A 241 25.40 12.51 12.76
C MET A 241 26.59 11.64 12.34
N TYR A 242 27.79 12.20 12.46
CA TYR A 242 29.05 11.61 12.05
C TYR A 242 30.13 11.88 13.09
N GLU A 243 30.89 10.86 13.45
CA GLU A 243 32.11 10.94 14.27
C GLU A 243 33.19 10.01 13.71
N GLU A 244 34.46 10.34 13.94
CA GLU A 244 35.61 9.58 13.44
C GLU A 244 36.69 9.43 14.54
N THR A 245 37.32 8.25 14.63
CA THR A 245 38.44 8.02 15.54
C THR A 245 39.76 8.51 14.94
N GLU A 246 40.73 8.80 15.80
CA GLU A 246 42.12 8.90 15.37
C GLU A 246 42.59 7.57 14.74
N VAL A 247 43.58 7.66 13.85
CA VAL A 247 44.20 6.53 13.17
C VAL A 247 45.26 5.90 14.09
N VAL A 248 45.19 4.58 14.28
CA VAL A 248 46.19 3.81 15.01
C VAL A 248 47.09 3.08 14.01
N MET A 249 48.31 3.57 13.84
CA MET A 249 49.26 3.10 12.82
C MET A 249 49.90 1.74 13.15
N ASP A 250 50.23 0.95 12.13
CA ASP A 250 50.93 -0.35 12.17
C ASP A 250 50.40 -1.34 13.22
N ASN A 251 49.07 -1.46 13.36
CA ASN A 251 48.45 -2.29 14.38
C ASN A 251 47.16 -3.02 13.92
N ASN A 252 47.24 -4.35 13.88
CA ASN A 252 46.10 -5.23 13.56
C ASN A 252 45.11 -5.43 14.71
N ASP A 253 45.49 -5.05 15.94
CA ASP A 253 44.68 -5.12 17.14
C ASP A 253 44.62 -3.73 17.84
N PRO A 254 44.06 -2.70 17.17
CA PRO A 254 44.07 -1.32 17.66
C PRO A 254 43.07 -1.10 18.79
N GLU A 255 43.47 -0.32 19.80
CA GLU A 255 42.59 0.16 20.87
C GLU A 255 42.43 1.68 20.77
N TRP A 256 41.19 2.16 20.67
CA TRP A 256 40.86 3.60 20.67
C TRP A 256 40.30 4.05 22.02
N ASN A 257 39.50 3.20 22.67
CA ASN A 257 38.85 3.42 23.97
C ASN A 257 38.19 4.81 24.14
N ILE A 258 37.66 5.36 23.05
CA ILE A 258 37.11 6.71 22.96
C ILE A 258 35.58 6.69 23.00
N SER A 259 34.98 7.72 23.62
CA SER A 259 33.53 7.87 23.75
C SER A 259 33.01 9.14 23.08
N TYR A 260 32.07 8.98 22.16
CA TYR A 260 31.35 10.06 21.49
C TYR A 260 29.98 10.27 22.14
N ASP A 261 29.69 11.52 22.47
CA ASP A 261 28.38 11.94 22.94
C ASP A 261 27.62 12.57 21.76
N LEU A 262 26.80 11.78 21.08
CA LEU A 262 26.00 12.23 19.94
C LEU A 262 24.84 13.15 20.38
N GLY A 263 24.73 13.47 21.67
CA GLY A 263 23.75 14.39 22.20
C GLY A 263 22.32 13.85 22.11
N SER A 264 21.39 14.75 21.82
CA SER A 264 19.96 14.44 21.69
C SER A 264 19.66 13.87 20.31
N VAL A 265 19.30 12.59 20.25
CA VAL A 265 19.01 11.88 18.99
C VAL A 265 17.59 11.31 18.97
N GLU A 266 16.99 11.24 17.78
CA GLU A 266 15.71 10.56 17.54
C GLU A 266 15.88 9.04 17.57
N PHE A 267 14.93 8.32 18.17
CA PHE A 267 14.96 6.86 18.25
C PHE A 267 14.51 6.18 16.95
N GLY A 268 15.14 5.06 16.60
CA GLY A 268 14.71 4.17 15.50
C GLY A 268 15.58 4.22 14.24
N HIS A 269 16.70 4.94 14.27
CA HIS A 269 17.71 4.88 13.21
C HIS A 269 18.77 3.79 13.49
N GLU A 270 19.47 3.37 12.45
CA GLU A 270 20.60 2.45 12.57
C GLU A 270 21.86 3.18 13.06
N LEU A 271 22.57 2.57 14.01
CA LEU A 271 23.94 2.94 14.39
C LEU A 271 24.90 2.10 13.53
N ILE A 272 25.70 2.78 12.71
CA ILE A 272 26.58 2.17 11.72
C ILE A 272 28.03 2.47 12.09
N PHE A 273 28.87 1.44 12.07
CA PHE A 273 30.32 1.57 12.20
C PHE A 273 30.98 1.12 10.90
N GLU A 274 31.89 1.91 10.37
CA GLU A 274 32.76 1.50 9.26
C GLU A 274 34.20 1.53 9.72
N VAL A 275 34.89 0.39 9.60
CA VAL A 275 36.30 0.25 9.94
C VAL A 275 37.11 0.33 8.66
N TRP A 276 38.11 1.20 8.65
CA TRP A 276 38.92 1.57 7.50
C TRP A 276 40.41 1.43 7.82
N ASP A 277 41.19 1.13 6.78
CA ASP A 277 42.65 1.19 6.74
C ASP A 277 43.08 2.52 6.10
N SER A 278 44.09 3.20 6.62
CA SER A 278 44.44 4.58 6.23
C SER A 278 45.69 4.65 5.37
N ASP A 279 45.54 4.43 4.07
CA ASP A 279 46.63 4.48 3.10
C ASP A 279 46.99 5.89 2.59
N VAL A 280 48.23 6.03 2.09
CA VAL A 280 48.73 7.26 1.46
C VAL A 280 47.99 7.62 0.16
N ILE A 281 47.25 6.69 -0.46
CA ILE A 281 46.62 6.88 -1.79
C ILE A 281 45.12 6.50 -1.80
N TYR A 282 44.71 5.37 -1.22
CA TYR A 282 43.29 4.95 -1.17
C TYR A 282 42.99 4.10 0.07
N ASN A 283 42.21 4.65 1.00
CA ASN A 283 41.82 3.96 2.24
C ASN A 283 40.96 2.72 1.94
N ASP A 284 41.32 1.56 2.49
CA ASP A 284 40.65 0.29 2.24
C ASP A 284 39.58 -0.03 3.31
N MET A 285 38.35 -0.39 2.90
CA MET A 285 37.28 -0.70 3.86
C MET A 285 37.43 -2.12 4.43
N VAL A 286 37.80 -2.22 5.71
CA VAL A 286 37.97 -3.48 6.44
C VAL A 286 36.63 -4.15 6.77
N GLY A 287 35.60 -3.35 7.08
CA GLY A 287 34.24 -3.85 7.23
C GLY A 287 33.23 -2.83 7.74
N ARG A 288 31.95 -3.14 7.56
CA ARG A 288 30.80 -2.33 8.02
C ARG A 288 29.97 -3.14 8.99
N CYS A 289 29.66 -2.55 10.14
CA CYS A 289 28.74 -3.06 11.16
C CYS A 289 27.49 -2.19 11.21
N VAL A 290 26.32 -2.79 11.43
CA VAL A 290 25.04 -2.10 11.56
C VAL A 290 24.29 -2.69 12.75
N VAL A 291 23.83 -1.85 13.67
CA VAL A 291 23.03 -2.25 14.84
C VAL A 291 21.89 -1.26 15.02
N SER A 292 20.69 -1.75 15.32
CA SER A 292 19.57 -0.93 15.78
C SER A 292 19.68 -0.73 17.30
N PRO A 293 19.92 0.48 17.82
CA PRO A 293 20.17 0.67 19.25
C PRO A 293 18.94 0.40 20.11
N GLU A 294 19.11 -0.36 21.19
CA GLU A 294 18.09 -0.59 22.20
C GLU A 294 18.26 0.34 23.42
N ARG A 295 17.21 0.50 24.23
CA ARG A 295 17.29 1.30 25.47
C ARG A 295 18.23 0.64 26.49
N GLY A 296 18.99 1.45 27.20
CA GLY A 296 19.97 0.99 28.20
C GLY A 296 21.41 0.99 27.68
N THR A 297 22.29 0.29 28.38
CA THR A 297 23.70 0.11 27.98
C THR A 297 23.89 -1.29 27.40
N HIS A 298 24.46 -1.38 26.20
CA HIS A 298 24.70 -2.63 25.51
C HIS A 298 26.12 -2.69 24.95
N SER A 299 26.83 -3.77 25.25
CA SER A 299 28.18 -4.04 24.72
C SER A 299 28.08 -5.09 23.62
N HIS A 300 28.67 -4.81 22.46
CA HIS A 300 28.57 -5.64 21.27
C HIS A 300 29.96 -5.94 20.67
N SER A 301 30.05 -7.09 20.00
CA SER A 301 31.18 -7.47 19.16
C SER A 301 30.68 -7.79 17.76
N CYS A 302 31.24 -7.12 16.75
CA CYS A 302 30.77 -7.22 15.37
C CYS A 302 31.84 -7.86 14.49
N LYS A 303 31.50 -8.99 13.87
CA LYS A 303 32.39 -9.71 12.97
C LYS A 303 32.47 -8.96 11.63
N LEU A 304 33.65 -8.45 11.30
CA LEU A 304 33.94 -7.77 10.05
C LEU A 304 34.29 -8.79 8.95
N LYS A 305 34.55 -8.32 7.73
CA LYS A 305 35.11 -9.19 6.67
C LYS A 305 36.50 -9.72 7.08
N ARG A 306 37.28 -8.89 7.78
CA ARG A 306 38.62 -9.19 8.28
C ARG A 306 38.78 -8.60 9.68
N GLY A 307 38.62 -9.42 10.71
CA GLY A 307 38.69 -9.01 12.12
C GLY A 307 37.33 -8.84 12.82
N ILE A 308 37.36 -8.31 14.05
CA ILE A 308 36.18 -8.09 14.90
C ILE A 308 36.30 -6.70 15.55
N LEU A 309 35.23 -5.90 15.50
CA LEU A 309 35.11 -4.63 16.22
C LEU A 309 34.40 -4.82 17.56
N TYR A 310 34.89 -4.20 18.63
CA TYR A 310 34.25 -4.16 19.95
C TYR A 310 33.83 -2.73 20.30
N PHE A 311 32.57 -2.56 20.68
CA PHE A 311 32.01 -1.27 21.07
C PHE A 311 30.93 -1.43 22.14
N THR A 312 30.60 -0.33 22.81
CA THR A 312 29.48 -0.25 23.75
C THR A 312 28.68 1.01 23.44
N TYR A 313 27.36 0.95 23.51
CA TYR A 313 26.53 2.16 23.46
C TYR A 313 25.61 2.25 24.68
N ASN A 314 25.27 3.47 25.07
CA ASN A 314 24.20 3.76 26.02
C ASN A 314 23.16 4.66 25.35
N TYR A 315 21.92 4.19 25.30
CA TYR A 315 20.79 5.00 24.87
C TYR A 315 19.83 5.26 26.04
N LYS A 316 19.76 6.52 26.47
CA LYS A 316 18.89 6.99 27.55
C LYS A 316 17.76 7.86 27.01
N SER A 317 16.59 7.27 26.81
CA SER A 317 15.37 7.99 26.41
C SER A 317 14.94 9.02 27.46
N PHE A 318 14.46 10.18 27.02
CA PHE A 318 13.81 11.18 27.86
C PHE A 318 12.56 11.75 27.18
N SER A 319 11.61 12.24 27.96
CA SER A 319 10.46 13.00 27.46
C SER A 319 10.88 14.45 27.22
N CYS A 320 10.81 14.95 25.98
CA CYS A 320 11.00 16.37 25.72
C CYS A 320 9.80 17.17 26.26
N SER A 321 10.07 18.08 27.20
CA SER A 321 9.16 19.19 27.51
C SER A 321 9.48 20.36 26.60
N VAL A 322 8.56 20.73 25.69
CA VAL A 322 8.78 21.84 24.76
C VAL A 322 8.56 23.19 25.47
N THR A 323 9.66 23.75 25.95
CA THR A 323 9.89 25.19 26.16
C THR A 323 11.35 25.41 25.72
N ASP A 324 11.68 25.96 24.56
CA ASP A 324 11.28 27.28 24.07
C ASP A 324 11.47 27.39 22.53
N ASN A 325 11.08 28.52 21.96
CA ASN A 325 11.23 28.85 20.54
C ASN A 325 12.70 28.94 20.11
N SER A 326 13.09 28.22 19.05
CA SER A 326 13.94 28.82 18.01
C SER A 326 13.97 28.05 16.68
N LEU A 327 13.62 28.78 15.61
CA LEU A 327 14.17 28.67 14.25
C LEU A 327 13.89 27.40 13.42
N ILE A 328 12.70 27.42 12.80
CA ILE A 328 12.48 26.82 11.47
C ILE A 328 13.42 27.45 10.43
N LYS A 329 14.07 26.60 9.63
CA LYS A 329 14.69 26.85 8.30
C LYS A 329 14.69 25.50 7.54
N THR A 330 14.39 25.34 6.26
CA THR A 330 13.79 26.18 5.19
C THR A 330 13.25 25.17 4.14
N VAL A 331 11.93 25.04 3.90
CA VAL A 331 11.20 25.56 2.71
C VAL A 331 11.90 25.28 1.35
N TYR A 332 11.32 24.69 0.30
CA TYR A 332 10.11 23.91 0.01
C TYR A 332 10.28 23.37 -1.45
N TRP A 333 9.55 22.32 -1.90
CA TRP A 333 8.82 22.41 -3.20
C TRP A 333 7.72 21.33 -3.35
N PHE A 334 6.52 21.80 -3.73
CA PHE A 334 5.41 21.00 -4.26
C PHE A 334 5.32 21.29 -5.76
N ASN A 335 4.96 20.29 -6.58
CA ASN A 335 4.28 20.61 -7.83
C ASN A 335 2.86 20.05 -7.84
N LYS A 336 1.88 20.96 -7.90
CA LYS A 336 0.50 20.63 -8.27
C LYS A 336 0.45 20.57 -9.80
N ASP A 337 -0.36 19.68 -10.35
CA ASP A 337 -1.27 20.09 -11.42
C ASP A 337 -2.49 19.15 -11.48
N CYS A 338 -3.66 19.77 -11.35
CA CYS A 338 -4.98 19.17 -11.57
C CYS A 338 -5.88 20.25 -12.18
N ALA A 339 -6.06 20.22 -13.50
CA ALA A 339 -7.17 20.92 -14.19
C ALA A 339 -7.24 20.53 -15.68
N GLN A 340 -8.02 19.50 -16.02
CA GLN A 340 -9.07 19.49 -17.05
C GLN A 340 -9.65 18.08 -17.23
#